data_AF-T1KRM5-F1
#
_entry.id   AF-T1KRM5-F1
#
_cell.length_a   1.000
_cell.length_b   1.000
_cell.length_c   1.000
_cell.angle_alpha   90.00
_cell.angle_beta   90.00
_cell.angle_gamma   90.00
#
_symmetry.space_group_name_H-M   'P 1'
#
loop_
_entity.id
_entity.type
_entity.pdbx_description
1 polymer ?
#
loop_
_entity_poly.entity_id
_entity_poly.type
_entity_poly.pdbx_seq_one_letter_code
_entity_poly.pdbx_strand_id
1 'polypeptide(L)'
;MLRFLSKRFGRSFRRRSKSAQIGTATPNTDENDQPTITINPAGFTGNFSQKNYIHCKIILLDGNNLTAYVHKKAKGDELFNGVTDHLDLKTEFDYFGLQYTDTTSVQHWLDLTKLVKKQVTIGPPYTLHMRVKFYSSDPNGLKDEYVRYLFFLQLKQDLVTGKLPCDKPTTAKLAALALQSEFGEYEPDCHDIGFVSEFRFVPEQDESLEEMILEEWKQLRPKPVRIHLMC
;
A
#
# COMPACT_ATOMS: atom_id res chain seq x y z
N MET A 1 3.84 -11.36 -10.77
CA MET A 1 2.48 -11.65 -10.28
C MET A 1 2.62 -11.99 -8.79
N LEU A 2 2.65 -10.98 -7.93
CA LEU A 2 2.79 -11.14 -6.48
C LEU A 2 1.43 -11.58 -5.92
N ARG A 3 1.26 -12.89 -5.70
CA ARG A 3 0.06 -13.49 -5.11
C ARG A 3 0.12 -13.38 -3.58
N PHE A 4 0.05 -12.16 -3.04
CA PHE A 4 0.29 -11.98 -1.59
C PHE A 4 -0.82 -11.27 -0.82
N LEU A 5 -2.05 -11.25 -1.36
CA LEU A 5 -3.35 -11.18 -0.65
C LEU A 5 -4.47 -10.92 -1.67
N SER A 6 -4.86 -11.95 -2.43
CA SER A 6 -6.08 -11.90 -3.24
C SER A 6 -7.06 -12.92 -2.68
N LYS A 7 -7.92 -12.50 -1.74
CA LYS A 7 -9.32 -12.94 -1.57
C LYS A 7 -9.98 -12.37 -0.30
N ARG A 8 -11.03 -11.57 -0.53
CA ARG A 8 -12.18 -11.21 0.34
C ARG A 8 -11.88 -10.23 1.49
N PHE A 9 -12.69 -9.22 1.76
CA PHE A 9 -14.15 -9.23 1.90
C PHE A 9 -14.83 -7.97 1.34
N GLY A 10 -15.82 -8.16 0.46
CA GLY A 10 -16.92 -7.20 0.32
C GLY A 10 -17.84 -7.34 1.53
N ARG A 11 -17.98 -6.27 2.31
CA ARG A 11 -19.08 -6.12 3.27
C ARG A 11 -20.00 -5.01 2.78
N SER A 12 -21.15 -5.42 2.23
CA SER A 12 -22.31 -4.57 2.04
C SER A 12 -22.73 -3.96 3.37
N PHE A 13 -22.55 -2.66 3.53
CA PHE A 13 -23.18 -1.91 4.61
C PHE A 13 -24.64 -1.66 4.23
N ARG A 14 -25.52 -2.50 4.77
CA ARG A 14 -26.97 -2.33 4.70
C ARG A 14 -27.34 -1.12 5.59
N ARG A 15 -27.52 0.06 5.00
CA ARG A 15 -28.01 1.24 5.72
C ARG A 15 -29.45 0.99 6.21
N ARG A 16 -29.64 1.11 7.52
CA ARG A 16 -30.93 1.08 8.20
C ARG A 16 -31.67 2.39 7.88
N SER A 17 -32.80 2.29 7.19
CA SER A 17 -33.70 3.40 6.90
C SER A 17 -34.35 3.92 8.18
N LYS A 18 -34.22 5.22 8.46
CA LYS A 18 -35.16 5.97 9.30
C LYS A 18 -35.85 7.01 8.43
N SER A 19 -37.15 6.83 8.30
CA SER A 19 -38.12 7.76 7.72
C SER A 19 -38.28 8.99 8.61
N ALA A 20 -38.15 10.19 8.04
CA ALA A 20 -38.73 11.42 8.58
C ALA A 20 -39.08 12.37 7.42
N GLN A 21 -40.18 13.08 7.60
CA GLN A 21 -41.06 13.65 6.58
C GLN A 21 -40.55 14.96 5.92
N ILE A 22 -40.92 15.05 4.65
CA ILE A 22 -41.27 16.20 3.79
C ILE A 22 -41.24 17.57 4.47
N GLY A 23 -40.28 18.40 4.03
CA GLY A 23 -40.33 19.86 4.10
C GLY A 23 -39.81 20.40 2.76
N THR A 24 -40.68 21.05 2.00
CA THR A 24 -40.38 21.68 0.71
C THR A 24 -39.52 22.92 0.93
N ALA A 25 -38.25 22.84 0.56
CA ALA A 25 -37.40 24.01 0.34
C ALA A 25 -36.34 23.65 -0.71
N THR A 26 -36.37 24.35 -1.85
CA THR A 26 -35.31 24.34 -2.85
C THR A 26 -34.07 25.04 -2.29
N PRO A 27 -32.89 24.42 -2.20
CA PRO A 27 -31.64 25.14 -2.05
C PRO A 27 -30.96 25.26 -3.42
N ASN A 28 -30.59 26.48 -3.78
CA ASN A 28 -29.64 26.75 -4.85
C ASN A 28 -28.36 25.94 -4.57
N THR A 29 -28.04 24.97 -5.42
CA THR A 29 -26.74 24.30 -5.39
C THR A 29 -25.70 25.21 -6.00
N ASP A 30 -24.89 25.83 -5.14
CA ASP A 30 -23.61 26.40 -5.53
C ASP A 30 -22.76 25.30 -6.20
N GLU A 31 -22.24 25.59 -7.40
CA GLU A 31 -21.37 24.70 -8.19
C GLU A 31 -20.02 24.35 -7.51
N ASN A 32 -19.81 24.77 -6.25
CA ASN A 32 -18.51 24.73 -5.56
C ASN A 32 -18.33 23.57 -4.57
N ASP A 33 -19.30 22.66 -4.43
CA ASP A 33 -19.25 21.60 -3.40
C ASP A 33 -18.94 20.19 -3.94
N GLN A 34 -18.35 20.09 -5.15
CA GLN A 34 -17.89 18.81 -5.66
C GLN A 34 -16.63 18.33 -4.93
N PRO A 35 -16.58 17.06 -4.46
CA PRO A 35 -15.43 16.54 -3.76
C PRO A 35 -14.21 16.59 -4.68
N THR A 36 -13.13 17.22 -4.23
CA THR A 36 -11.93 17.39 -5.04
C THR A 36 -11.32 16.06 -5.46
N ILE A 37 -11.55 15.01 -4.66
CA ILE A 37 -11.02 13.66 -4.85
C ILE A 37 -12.11 12.63 -4.50
N THR A 38 -12.16 11.54 -5.25
CA THR A 38 -12.98 10.36 -4.95
C THR A 38 -12.13 9.09 -5.07
N ILE A 39 -12.10 8.25 -4.02
CA ILE A 39 -11.30 7.02 -3.97
C ILE A 39 -12.20 5.79 -3.98
N ASN A 40 -11.83 4.79 -4.81
CA ASN A 40 -12.50 3.50 -4.97
C ASN A 40 -14.02 3.58 -5.02
N PRO A 41 -14.60 4.40 -5.91
CA PRO A 41 -16.03 4.56 -5.89
C PRO A 41 -16.74 3.28 -6.36
N ALA A 42 -17.58 2.69 -5.48
CA ALA A 42 -18.35 1.51 -5.80
C ALA A 42 -19.43 1.81 -6.86
N GLY A 43 -19.48 1.02 -7.94
CA GLY A 43 -20.52 1.14 -8.98
C GLY A 43 -20.41 2.38 -9.88
N PHE A 44 -19.21 2.96 -10.01
CA PHE A 44 -19.03 4.29 -10.59
C PHE A 44 -18.90 4.28 -12.11
N THR A 45 -20.03 4.12 -12.79
CA THR A 45 -20.20 4.39 -14.24
C THR A 45 -20.93 5.72 -14.47
N GLY A 46 -20.53 6.78 -13.77
CA GLY A 46 -21.25 8.05 -13.76
C GLY A 46 -20.33 9.27 -13.93
N ASN A 47 -20.28 9.79 -15.16
CA ASN A 47 -20.19 11.22 -15.50
C ASN A 47 -19.32 12.16 -14.65
N PHE A 48 -18.13 11.76 -14.18
CA PHE A 48 -17.08 12.78 -14.14
C PHE A 48 -16.83 13.15 -15.59
N SER A 49 -17.14 14.39 -15.95
CA SER A 49 -16.69 14.92 -17.23
C SER A 49 -15.17 14.68 -17.24
N GLN A 50 -14.70 13.79 -18.12
CA GLN A 50 -13.27 13.49 -18.27
C GLN A 50 -12.46 14.76 -18.56
N LYS A 51 -13.14 15.88 -18.87
CA LYS A 51 -12.54 17.21 -19.02
C LYS A 51 -12.02 17.81 -17.69
N ASN A 52 -12.56 17.41 -16.54
CA ASN A 52 -12.24 18.07 -15.26
C ASN A 52 -11.51 17.18 -14.24
N TYR A 53 -11.57 15.85 -14.38
CA TYR A 53 -10.93 14.92 -13.46
C TYR A 53 -9.89 14.07 -14.19
N ILE A 54 -8.82 13.73 -13.49
CA ILE A 54 -7.78 12.79 -13.92
C ILE A 54 -7.94 11.48 -13.16
N HIS A 55 -7.71 10.37 -13.85
CA HIS A 55 -7.72 9.02 -13.26
C HIS A 55 -6.31 8.67 -12.79
N CYS A 56 -6.12 8.61 -11.48
CA CYS A 56 -4.89 8.19 -10.82
C CYS A 56 -5.02 6.75 -10.31
N LYS A 57 -4.00 5.93 -10.57
CA LYS A 57 -3.83 4.60 -9.98
C LYS A 57 -2.72 4.68 -8.93
N ILE A 58 -3.04 4.41 -7.67
CA ILE A 58 -2.08 4.40 -6.58
C ILE A 58 -1.75 2.95 -6.22
N ILE A 59 -0.51 2.54 -6.46
CA ILE A 59 0.02 1.23 -6.07
C ILE A 59 0.49 1.35 -4.62
N LEU A 60 -0.15 0.60 -3.72
CA LEU A 60 0.15 0.57 -2.29
C LEU A 60 1.35 -0.34 -1.96
N LEU A 61 1.78 -0.32 -0.70
CA LEU A 61 2.90 -1.11 -0.20
C LEU A 61 2.61 -2.62 -0.12
N ASP A 62 1.33 -3.01 -0.03
CA ASP A 62 0.88 -4.40 -0.10
C ASP A 62 0.71 -4.91 -1.55
N GLY A 63 0.94 -4.03 -2.55
CA GLY A 63 0.75 -4.33 -3.97
C GLY A 63 -0.70 -4.15 -4.46
N ASN A 64 -1.63 -3.80 -3.58
CA ASN A 64 -2.99 -3.44 -3.98
C ASN A 64 -3.02 -2.09 -4.69
N ASN A 65 -4.11 -1.84 -5.42
CA ASN A 65 -4.28 -0.61 -6.18
C ASN A 65 -5.49 0.16 -5.66
N LEU A 66 -5.30 1.44 -5.34
CA LEU A 66 -6.40 2.38 -5.15
C LEU A 66 -6.65 3.14 -6.45
N THR A 67 -7.92 3.26 -6.82
CA THR A 67 -8.36 4.10 -7.94
C THR A 67 -8.82 5.43 -7.40
N ALA A 68 -8.16 6.53 -7.78
CA ALA A 68 -8.50 7.88 -7.37
C ALA A 68 -8.88 8.74 -8.58
N TYR A 69 -10.04 9.39 -8.53
CA TYR A 69 -10.42 10.44 -9.46
C TYR A 69 -10.14 11.78 -8.81
N VAL A 70 -9.24 12.56 -9.41
CA VAL A 70 -8.69 13.78 -8.84
C VAL A 70 -9.02 14.95 -9.75
N HIS A 71 -9.50 16.07 -9.22
CA HIS A 71 -9.73 17.24 -10.04
C HIS A 71 -8.42 17.72 -10.71
N LYS A 72 -8.47 18.16 -11.97
CA LYS A 72 -7.27 18.54 -12.76
C LYS A 72 -6.47 19.71 -12.18
N LYS A 73 -7.10 20.50 -11.30
CA LYS A 73 -6.48 21.61 -10.56
C LYS A 73 -6.08 21.24 -9.13
N ALA A 74 -6.24 19.99 -8.73
CA ALA A 74 -5.83 19.54 -7.40
C ALA A 74 -4.29 19.50 -7.30
N LYS A 75 -3.80 19.88 -6.13
CA LYS A 75 -2.39 19.79 -5.75
C LYS A 75 -2.05 18.39 -5.21
N GLY A 76 -0.75 18.14 -5.03
CA GLY A 76 -0.24 16.86 -4.54
C GLY A 76 -0.64 16.56 -3.10
N ASP A 77 -0.73 17.59 -2.24
CA ASP A 77 -1.22 17.46 -0.85
C ASP A 77 -2.65 16.93 -0.80
N GLU A 78 -3.54 17.43 -1.64
CA GLU A 78 -4.92 16.97 -1.71
C GLU A 78 -4.96 15.46 -2.03
N LEU A 79 -4.24 15.02 -3.07
CA LEU A 79 -4.17 13.61 -3.45
C LEU A 79 -3.58 12.76 -2.32
N PHE A 80 -2.47 13.21 -1.73
CA PHE A 80 -1.81 12.47 -0.68
C PHE A 80 -2.69 12.32 0.57
N ASN A 81 -3.30 13.42 1.02
CA ASN A 81 -4.23 13.42 2.16
C ASN A 81 -5.41 12.48 1.90
N GLY A 82 -6.01 12.52 0.71
CA GLY A 82 -7.10 11.61 0.36
C GLY A 82 -6.67 10.13 0.46
N VAL A 83 -5.46 9.80 0.00
CA VAL A 83 -4.90 8.44 0.10
C VAL A 83 -4.66 8.04 1.56
N THR A 84 -4.03 8.89 2.36
CA THR A 84 -3.76 8.59 3.78
C THR A 84 -5.03 8.47 4.59
N ASP A 85 -6.03 9.32 4.34
CA ASP A 85 -7.35 9.24 4.97
C ASP A 85 -8.06 7.92 4.62
N HIS A 86 -7.96 7.47 3.37
CA HIS A 86 -8.54 6.19 2.96
C HIS A 86 -7.88 4.98 3.62
N LEU A 87 -6.60 5.10 3.95
CA LEU A 87 -5.81 4.08 4.65
C LEU A 87 -5.90 4.17 6.18
N ASP A 88 -6.70 5.11 6.70
CA ASP A 88 -6.79 5.45 8.12
C ASP A 88 -5.44 5.81 8.78
N LEU A 89 -4.50 6.35 7.99
CA LEU A 89 -3.19 6.80 8.44
C LEU A 89 -3.29 8.20 9.08
N LYS A 90 -3.80 8.23 10.31
CA LYS A 90 -4.03 9.49 11.04
C LYS A 90 -2.77 10.12 11.62
N THR A 91 -1.76 9.32 11.92
CA THR A 91 -0.49 9.75 12.54
C THR A 91 0.69 9.17 11.79
N GLU A 92 1.85 9.81 11.90
CA GLU A 92 3.11 9.29 11.32
C GLU A 92 3.03 9.09 9.79
N PHE A 93 2.09 9.78 9.11
CA PHE A 93 1.92 9.71 7.66
C PHE A 93 3.04 10.43 6.90
N ASP A 94 3.76 11.32 7.58
CA ASP A 94 4.89 12.12 7.09
C ASP A 94 6.12 11.27 6.73
N TYR A 95 6.20 10.02 7.23
CA TYR A 95 7.19 9.05 6.76
C TYR A 95 6.93 8.56 5.34
N PHE A 96 5.71 8.70 4.82
CA PHE A 96 5.32 8.19 3.51
C PHE A 96 5.26 9.29 2.45
N GLY A 97 5.24 8.87 1.19
CA GLY A 97 4.99 9.74 0.07
C GLY A 97 4.55 8.98 -1.17
N LEU A 98 4.17 9.71 -2.20
CA LEU A 98 3.85 9.16 -3.52
C LEU A 98 5.03 9.38 -4.46
N GLN A 99 5.45 8.32 -5.14
CA GLN A 99 6.42 8.38 -6.23
C GLN A 99 5.74 8.15 -7.58
N TYR A 100 6.23 8.81 -8.61
CA TYR A 100 5.87 8.53 -9.99
C TYR A 100 7.12 8.36 -10.84
N THR A 101 6.96 7.78 -12.01
CA THR A 101 8.04 7.62 -12.97
C THR A 101 7.81 8.58 -14.13
N ASP A 102 8.87 9.29 -14.54
CA ASP A 102 8.82 10.15 -15.72
C ASP A 102 9.07 9.36 -17.02
N THR A 103 8.99 10.06 -18.16
CA THR A 103 9.21 9.48 -19.50
C THR A 103 10.63 8.94 -19.71
N THR A 104 11.57 9.30 -18.85
CA THR A 104 12.96 8.81 -18.87
C THR A 104 13.21 7.66 -17.90
N SER A 105 12.14 7.09 -17.32
CA SER A 105 12.19 6.00 -16.33
C SER A 105 12.85 6.39 -15.00
N VAL A 106 12.92 7.69 -14.68
CA VAL A 106 13.44 8.19 -13.40
C VAL A 106 12.29 8.31 -12.39
N GLN A 107 12.54 7.89 -11.14
CA GLN A 107 11.58 7.99 -10.05
C GLN A 107 11.63 9.38 -9.40
N HIS A 108 10.48 10.02 -9.26
CA HIS A 108 10.32 11.33 -8.63
C HIS A 108 9.30 11.25 -7.50
N TRP A 109 9.54 12.00 -6.43
CA TRP A 109 8.55 12.23 -5.39
C TRP A 109 7.52 13.25 -5.87
N LEU A 110 6.24 13.00 -5.59
CA LEU A 110 5.17 13.97 -5.79
C LEU A 110 5.41 15.18 -4.89
N ASP A 111 5.53 16.36 -5.50
CA ASP A 111 5.56 17.63 -4.81
C ASP A 111 4.13 18.00 -4.38
N LEU A 112 3.93 18.08 -3.06
CA LEU A 112 2.63 18.34 -2.45
C LEU A 112 2.10 19.75 -2.77
N THR A 113 2.96 20.70 -3.15
CA THR A 113 2.57 22.09 -3.41
C THR A 113 2.12 22.33 -4.86
N LYS A 114 2.42 21.40 -5.77
CA LYS A 114 2.21 21.52 -7.22
C LYS A 114 1.04 20.69 -7.69
N LEU A 115 0.48 21.07 -8.84
CA LEU A 115 -0.62 20.33 -9.47
C LEU A 115 -0.19 18.91 -9.85
N VAL A 116 -0.99 17.90 -9.51
CA VAL A 116 -0.70 16.49 -9.83
C VAL A 116 -0.51 16.30 -11.34
N LYS A 117 -1.44 16.85 -12.13
CA LYS A 117 -1.45 16.77 -13.60
C LYS A 117 -0.18 17.36 -14.26
N LYS A 118 0.47 18.33 -13.61
CA LYS A 118 1.70 18.95 -14.15
C LYS A 118 2.96 18.13 -13.87
N GLN A 119 2.89 17.20 -12.92
CA GLN A 119 4.03 16.40 -12.46
C GLN A 119 4.02 15.00 -13.09
N VAL A 120 2.89 14.31 -13.00
CA VAL A 120 2.72 12.96 -13.53
C VAL A 120 2.27 13.07 -14.98
N THR A 121 3.19 12.83 -15.92
CA THR A 121 2.94 13.00 -17.36
C THR A 121 2.56 11.69 -18.04
N ILE A 122 2.90 10.54 -17.46
CA ILE A 122 2.57 9.21 -17.99
C ILE A 122 1.16 8.81 -17.53
N GLY A 123 0.25 8.67 -18.49
CA GLY A 123 -1.14 8.24 -18.26
C GLY A 123 -2.05 8.54 -19.46
N PRO A 124 -3.36 8.27 -19.37
CA PRO A 124 -4.06 7.62 -18.26
C PRO A 124 -3.96 6.07 -18.24
N PRO A 125 -4.09 5.41 -17.06
CA PRO A 125 -4.17 6.01 -15.73
C PRO A 125 -2.82 6.58 -15.29
N TYR A 126 -2.84 7.72 -14.61
CA TYR A 126 -1.66 8.34 -14.02
C TYR A 126 -1.22 7.49 -12.82
N THR A 127 -0.09 6.80 -12.94
CA THR A 127 0.31 5.78 -11.95
C THR A 127 1.28 6.38 -10.93
N LEU A 128 0.95 6.25 -9.65
CA LEU A 128 1.81 6.61 -8.53
C LEU A 128 2.00 5.39 -7.61
N HIS A 129 3.09 5.39 -6.86
CA HIS A 129 3.44 4.35 -5.91
C HIS A 129 3.58 4.96 -4.52
N MET A 130 2.85 4.43 -3.55
CA MET A 130 3.09 4.77 -2.16
C MET A 130 4.39 4.12 -1.69
N ARG A 131 5.27 4.91 -1.07
CA ARG A 131 6.59 4.50 -0.60
C ARG A 131 6.94 5.18 0.72
N VAL A 132 7.85 4.57 1.47
CA VAL A 132 8.51 5.25 2.61
C VAL A 132 9.51 6.26 2.06
N LYS A 133 9.36 7.52 2.48
CA LYS A 133 10.23 8.65 2.11
C LYS A 133 11.31 8.88 3.14
N PHE A 134 10.98 8.73 4.41
CA PHE A 134 11.90 8.90 5.52
C PHE A 134 11.87 7.64 6.39
N TYR A 135 13.03 7.02 6.59
CA TYR A 135 13.13 5.87 7.49
C TYR A 135 13.39 6.37 8.91
N SER A 136 12.63 5.86 9.88
CA SER A 136 12.90 6.13 11.29
C SER A 136 14.22 5.48 11.69
N SER A 137 15.06 6.21 12.42
CA SER A 137 16.26 5.66 13.06
C SER A 137 15.94 4.71 14.22
N ASP A 138 14.71 4.81 14.76
CA ASP A 138 14.18 3.90 15.78
C ASP A 138 12.81 3.37 15.34
N PRO A 139 12.76 2.21 14.64
CA PRO A 139 11.50 1.62 14.21
C PRO A 139 10.65 1.10 15.37
N ASN A 140 11.23 0.86 16.55
CA ASN A 140 10.47 0.47 17.75
C ASN A 140 9.73 1.66 18.38
N GLY A 141 10.14 2.89 18.04
CA GLY A 141 9.49 4.13 18.47
C GLY A 141 8.18 4.43 17.73
N LEU A 142 7.89 3.72 16.62
CA LEU A 142 6.63 3.85 15.88
C LEU A 142 5.47 3.35 16.74
N LYS A 143 4.50 4.23 17.01
CA LYS A 143 3.39 3.95 17.93
C LYS A 143 2.29 3.16 17.24
N ASP A 144 2.02 3.51 15.99
CA ASP A 144 0.99 2.84 15.20
C ASP A 144 1.51 1.48 14.66
N GLU A 145 0.78 0.42 14.96
CA GLU A 145 1.07 -0.93 14.46
C GLU A 145 0.90 -1.03 12.95
N TYR A 146 -0.07 -0.33 12.37
CA TYR A 146 -0.28 -0.32 10.92
C TYR A 146 0.88 0.37 10.21
N VAL A 147 1.39 1.47 10.76
CA VAL A 147 2.60 2.13 10.23
C VAL A 147 3.80 1.20 10.28
N ARG A 148 4.02 0.49 11.40
CA ARG A 148 5.10 -0.52 11.49
C ARG A 148 4.95 -1.62 10.44
N TYR A 149 3.72 -2.08 10.19
CA TYR A 149 3.45 -3.05 9.13
C TYR A 149 3.76 -2.50 7.73
N LEU A 150 3.40 -1.25 7.43
CA LEU A 150 3.75 -0.61 6.15
C LEU A 150 5.27 -0.48 5.96
N PHE A 151 6.02 -0.16 7.03
CA PHE A 151 7.48 -0.18 7.02
C PHE A 151 8.03 -1.57 6.70
N PHE A 152 7.49 -2.62 7.33
CA PHE A 152 7.86 -4.00 7.02
C PHE A 152 7.64 -4.32 5.53
N LEU A 153 6.48 -3.95 4.97
CA LEU A 153 6.19 -4.15 3.55
C LEU A 153 7.18 -3.42 2.63
N GLN A 154 7.55 -2.18 2.96
CA GLN A 154 8.57 -1.45 2.21
C GLN A 154 9.93 -2.14 2.27
N LEU A 155 10.40 -2.53 3.47
CA LEU A 155 11.69 -3.20 3.64
C LEU A 155 11.74 -4.54 2.89
N LYS A 156 10.64 -5.30 2.91
CA LYS A 156 10.49 -6.51 2.10
C LYS A 156 10.65 -6.21 0.60
N GLN A 157 10.01 -5.15 0.09
CA GLN A 157 10.20 -4.75 -1.31
C GLN A 157 11.64 -4.30 -1.61
N ASP A 158 12.27 -3.58 -0.69
CA ASP A 158 13.65 -3.10 -0.88
C ASP A 158 14.66 -4.25 -0.90
N LEU A 159 14.41 -5.30 -0.10
CA LEU A 159 15.20 -6.53 -0.12
C LEU A 159 15.06 -7.25 -1.47
N VAL A 160 13.82 -7.45 -1.97
CA VAL A 160 13.56 -8.11 -3.25
C VAL A 160 14.11 -7.32 -4.45
N THR A 161 14.06 -5.99 -4.39
CA THR A 161 14.55 -5.13 -5.47
C THR A 161 16.05 -4.86 -5.39
N GLY A 162 16.73 -5.32 -4.34
CA GLY A 162 18.16 -5.08 -4.12
C GLY A 162 18.50 -3.66 -3.69
N LYS A 163 17.50 -2.83 -3.34
CA LYS A 163 17.72 -1.49 -2.78
C LYS A 163 18.29 -1.55 -1.35
N LEU A 164 17.99 -2.63 -0.63
CA LEU A 164 18.52 -2.92 0.69
C LEU A 164 19.53 -4.09 0.59
N PRO A 165 20.82 -3.81 0.34
CA PRO A 165 21.83 -4.86 0.32
C PRO A 165 22.06 -5.39 1.75
N CYS A 166 22.07 -6.70 1.89
CA CYS A 166 22.34 -7.40 3.14
C CYS A 166 23.29 -8.57 2.86
N ASP A 167 24.07 -8.97 3.86
CA ASP A 167 24.81 -10.22 3.81
C ASP A 167 23.84 -11.42 3.87
N LYS A 168 24.30 -12.59 3.41
CA LYS A 168 23.46 -13.80 3.34
C LYS A 168 22.83 -14.18 4.69
N PRO A 169 23.55 -14.18 5.83
CA PRO A 169 22.96 -14.53 7.13
C PRO A 169 21.84 -13.57 7.55
N THR A 170 22.01 -12.27 7.34
CA THR A 170 20.96 -11.28 7.67
C THR A 170 19.77 -11.43 6.74
N THR A 171 20.02 -11.62 5.44
CA THR A 171 18.98 -11.89 4.45
C THR A 171 18.14 -13.11 4.84
N ALA A 172 18.80 -14.20 5.24
CA ALA A 172 18.13 -15.43 5.65
C ALA A 172 17.19 -15.20 6.84
N LYS A 173 17.65 -14.46 7.86
CA LYS A 173 16.83 -14.10 9.02
C LYS A 173 15.63 -13.23 8.66
N LEU A 174 15.82 -12.23 7.79
CA LEU A 174 14.73 -11.37 7.35
C LEU A 174 13.67 -12.13 6.57
N ALA A 175 14.10 -13.02 5.66
CA ALA A 175 13.22 -13.88 4.88
C ALA A 175 12.47 -14.90 5.76
N ALA A 176 13.15 -15.52 6.73
CA ALA A 176 12.52 -16.42 7.70
C ALA A 176 11.46 -15.70 8.55
N LEU A 177 11.73 -14.47 9.00
CA LEU A 177 10.75 -13.65 9.72
C LEU A 177 9.55 -13.27 8.83
N ALA A 178 9.77 -13.03 7.54
CA ALA A 178 8.70 -12.78 6.59
C ALA A 178 7.82 -14.03 6.40
N LEU A 179 8.42 -15.20 6.21
CA LEU A 179 7.70 -16.48 6.15
C LEU A 179 6.90 -16.74 7.43
N GLN A 180 7.51 -16.54 8.60
CA GLN A 180 6.83 -16.68 9.89
C GLN A 180 5.63 -15.74 10.03
N SER A 181 5.71 -14.52 9.49
CA SER A 181 4.61 -13.56 9.55
C SER A 181 3.43 -13.93 8.64
N GLU A 182 3.66 -14.66 7.55
CA GLU A 182 2.64 -15.02 6.56
C GLU A 182 2.06 -16.42 6.76
N PHE A 183 2.92 -17.39 7.07
CA PHE A 183 2.58 -18.81 7.16
C PHE A 183 2.56 -19.35 8.59
N GLY A 184 3.02 -18.55 9.56
CA GLY A 184 3.11 -18.98 10.95
C GLY A 184 4.31 -19.89 11.20
N GLU A 185 4.11 -20.88 12.06
CA GLU A 185 5.17 -21.78 12.51
C GLU A 185 5.63 -22.72 11.39
N TYR A 186 6.88 -23.16 11.49
CA TYR A 186 7.41 -24.16 10.57
C TYR A 186 6.75 -25.53 10.81
N GLU A 187 6.18 -26.11 9.75
CA GLU A 187 5.60 -27.46 9.75
C GLU A 187 6.42 -28.36 8.82
N PRO A 188 7.13 -29.39 9.32
CA PRO A 188 7.98 -30.25 8.51
C PRO A 188 7.27 -30.96 7.35
N ASP A 189 5.96 -31.22 7.50
CA ASP A 189 5.15 -31.91 6.50
C ASP A 189 4.73 -31.00 5.34
N CYS A 190 4.79 -29.67 5.55
CA CYS A 190 4.28 -28.65 4.63
C CYS A 190 5.37 -27.74 4.07
N HIS A 191 6.45 -27.51 4.83
CA HIS A 191 7.47 -26.50 4.54
C HIS A 191 8.82 -27.18 4.28
N ASP A 192 9.22 -27.22 3.01
CA ASP A 192 10.54 -27.69 2.57
C ASP A 192 11.29 -26.61 1.78
N ILE A 193 12.47 -26.94 1.25
CA ILE A 193 13.26 -26.01 0.42
C ILE A 193 12.50 -25.62 -0.85
N GLY A 194 11.72 -26.56 -1.42
CA GLY A 194 10.88 -26.31 -2.58
C GLY A 194 9.84 -25.22 -2.31
N PHE A 195 9.21 -25.26 -1.14
CA PHE A 195 8.31 -24.22 -0.67
C PHE A 195 9.00 -22.86 -0.58
N VAL A 196 10.19 -22.77 0.04
CA VAL A 196 10.96 -21.52 0.13
C VAL A 196 11.30 -20.97 -1.26
N SER A 197 11.61 -21.85 -2.22
CA SER A 197 11.92 -21.51 -3.62
C SER A 197 10.75 -20.88 -4.38
N GLU A 198 9.51 -21.07 -3.93
CA GLU A 198 8.33 -20.40 -4.52
C GLU A 198 8.33 -18.89 -4.28
N PHE A 199 9.12 -18.42 -3.30
CA PHE A 199 9.20 -17.03 -2.89
C PHE A 199 10.52 -16.42 -3.34
N ARG A 200 10.46 -15.16 -3.79
CA ARG A 200 11.66 -14.37 -4.10
C ARG A 200 11.91 -13.37 -2.98
N PHE A 201 13.04 -13.51 -2.29
CA PHE A 201 13.47 -12.62 -1.21
C PHE A 201 14.53 -11.61 -1.66
N VAL A 202 15.39 -11.98 -2.62
CA VAL A 202 16.46 -11.13 -3.17
C VAL A 202 16.58 -11.27 -4.69
N PRO A 203 17.18 -10.30 -5.41
CA PRO A 203 17.35 -10.38 -6.87
C PRO A 203 18.12 -11.61 -7.33
N GLU A 204 19.12 -12.04 -6.57
CA GLU A 204 20.02 -13.18 -6.86
C GLU A 204 19.95 -14.19 -5.72
N GLN A 205 18.82 -14.89 -5.61
CA GLN A 205 18.62 -15.98 -4.65
C GLN A 205 19.20 -17.28 -5.22
N ASP A 206 19.96 -17.97 -4.37
CA ASP A 206 20.57 -19.28 -4.64
C ASP A 206 20.15 -20.31 -3.58
N GLU A 207 20.36 -21.58 -3.90
CA GLU A 207 19.95 -22.73 -3.06
C GLU A 207 20.57 -22.66 -1.66
N SER A 208 21.83 -22.22 -1.56
CA SER A 208 22.51 -22.03 -0.27
C SER A 208 21.80 -21.01 0.62
N LEU A 209 21.23 -19.93 0.06
CA LEU A 209 20.42 -18.99 0.80
C LEU A 209 19.09 -19.60 1.23
N GLU A 210 18.45 -20.38 0.35
CA GLU A 210 17.17 -21.04 0.65
C GLU A 210 17.28 -22.05 1.80
N GLU A 211 18.37 -22.82 1.85
CA GLU A 211 18.71 -23.67 2.99
C GLU A 211 18.85 -22.86 4.28
N MET A 212 19.60 -21.75 4.24
CA MET A 212 19.76 -20.87 5.41
C MET A 212 18.42 -20.28 5.88
N ILE A 213 17.54 -19.90 4.96
CA ILE A 213 16.21 -19.38 5.28
C ILE A 213 15.39 -20.44 6.01
N LEU A 214 15.39 -21.68 5.50
CA LEU A 214 14.65 -22.78 6.08
C LEU A 214 15.14 -23.10 7.50
N GLU A 215 16.46 -23.15 7.69
CA GLU A 215 17.06 -23.40 9.00
C GLU A 215 16.78 -22.28 10.01
N GLU A 216 16.81 -21.02 9.58
CA GLU A 216 16.41 -19.88 10.42
C GLU A 216 14.91 -19.96 10.79
N TRP A 217 14.04 -20.33 9.84
CA TRP A 217 12.60 -20.44 10.10
C TRP A 217 12.28 -21.56 11.11
N LYS A 218 12.96 -22.71 11.04
CA LYS A 218 12.86 -23.79 12.03
C LYS A 218 13.22 -23.33 13.45
N GLN A 219 14.16 -22.40 13.58
CA GLN A 219 14.65 -21.90 14.87
C GLN A 219 13.78 -20.78 15.46
N LEU A 220 12.88 -20.19 14.66
CA LEU A 220 11.96 -19.17 15.15
C LEU A 220 10.99 -19.80 16.14
N ARG A 221 11.05 -19.32 17.38
CA ARG A 221 10.10 -19.73 18.42
C ARG A 221 8.69 -19.24 18.07
N PRO A 222 7.65 -19.97 18.51
CA PRO A 222 6.28 -19.48 18.55
C PRO A 222 6.25 -18.07 19.12
N LYS A 223 6.03 -17.08 18.26
CA LYS A 223 5.67 -15.75 18.73
C LYS A 223 4.16 -15.71 18.70
N PRO A 224 3.47 -15.44 19.82
CA PRO A 224 2.05 -15.15 19.74
C PRO A 224 1.91 -14.01 18.75
N VAL A 225 1.27 -14.28 17.61
CA VAL A 225 0.96 -13.29 16.61
C VAL A 225 0.02 -12.30 17.28
N ARG A 226 0.60 -11.25 17.85
CA ARG A 226 -0.15 -10.12 18.43
C ARG A 226 -0.60 -9.14 17.36
N ILE A 227 -0.46 -9.52 16.09
CA ILE A 227 -1.17 -8.86 15.02
C ILE A 227 -2.62 -9.32 15.16
N HIS A 228 -3.43 -8.46 15.77
CA HIS A 228 -4.88 -8.56 15.73
C HIS A 228 -5.32 -8.21 14.29
N LEU A 229 -4.85 -8.98 13.30
CA LEU A 229 -5.47 -9.07 11.99
C LEU A 229 -6.80 -9.76 12.23
N MET A 230 -7.79 -8.94 12.58
CA MET A 230 -9.17 -9.34 12.69
C MET A 230 -9.58 -10.06 11.40
N CYS A 231 -9.85 -11.37 11.51
CA CYS A 231 -10.77 -12.07 10.63
C CYS A 231 -12.16 -11.40 10.61
#